data_AF-A0A8S2S993-F1
#
_entry.id   AF-A0A8S2S993-F1
#
_cell.length_a   1.000
_cell.length_b   1.000
_cell.length_c   1.000
_cell.angle_alpha   90.00
_cell.angle_beta   90.00
_cell.angle_gamma   90.00
#
_symmetry.space_group_name_H-M   'P 1'
#
loop_
_entity.id
_entity.type
_entity.pdbx_description
1 polymer ?
#
loop_
_entity_poly.entity_id
_entity_poly.type
_entity_poly.pdbx_seq_one_letter_code
_entity_poly.pdbx_strand_id
1 'polypeptide(L)'
;PKIGLNTNEVNCVPHFDPGLFSLSILSTCEGLQLYDQLQDKWIDGPNNSEVEQNAIGVIWLGEAASILTKNRFKCGTHRVVYPQVMHKARLTIWQEICTKAQIDPLISKKHILISIP
;
A
#
# COMPACT_ATOMS: atom_id res chain seq x y z
N PRO A 1 10.58 3.22 -18.12
CA PRO A 1 10.61 4.67 -17.83
C PRO A 1 10.01 4.95 -16.44
N LYS A 2 10.54 5.94 -15.70
CA LYS A 2 9.97 6.44 -14.44
C LYS A 2 8.64 7.18 -14.70
N ILE A 3 7.67 6.52 -15.31
CA ILE A 3 6.32 7.06 -15.54
C ILE A 3 5.60 7.08 -14.19
N GLY A 4 4.81 8.11 -13.94
CA GLY A 4 3.90 8.23 -12.81
C GLY A 4 4.45 9.00 -11.63
N LEU A 5 5.47 9.85 -11.82
CA LEU A 5 6.00 10.69 -10.73
C LEU A 5 5.13 11.91 -10.42
N ASN A 6 4.12 12.17 -11.25
CA ASN A 6 3.17 13.26 -11.05
C ASN A 6 1.75 12.83 -11.46
N THR A 7 0.77 13.61 -11.04
CA THR A 7 -0.64 13.28 -11.22
C THR A 7 -1.18 13.50 -12.63
N ASN A 8 -0.40 14.07 -13.56
CA ASN A 8 -0.81 14.14 -14.98
C ASN A 8 -0.69 12.77 -15.66
N GLU A 9 0.12 11.88 -15.11
CA GLU A 9 0.41 10.55 -15.68
C GLU A 9 -0.32 9.43 -14.94
N VAL A 10 -0.64 9.64 -13.66
CA VAL A 10 -1.26 8.65 -12.78
C VAL A 10 -2.25 9.32 -11.83
N ASN A 11 -3.32 8.62 -11.46
CA ASN A 11 -4.27 9.12 -10.48
C ASN A 11 -3.65 9.25 -9.08
N CYS A 12 -2.77 8.31 -8.72
CA CYS A 12 -1.99 8.34 -7.49
C CYS A 12 -0.54 7.96 -7.76
N VAL A 13 0.40 8.82 -7.33
CA VAL A 13 1.84 8.63 -7.55
C VAL A 13 2.41 7.50 -6.70
N PRO A 14 3.56 6.91 -7.06
CA PRO A 14 4.27 5.94 -6.24
C PRO A 14 4.51 6.44 -4.80
N HIS A 15 3.98 5.71 -3.84
CA HIS A 15 4.19 5.95 -2.41
C HIS A 15 3.96 4.66 -1.62
N PHE A 16 4.19 4.73 -0.31
CA PHE A 16 3.77 3.72 0.66
C PHE A 16 2.89 4.39 1.71
N ASP A 17 1.95 3.63 2.27
CA ASP A 17 1.05 4.16 3.30
C ASP A 17 1.78 4.29 4.65
N PRO A 18 1.45 5.28 5.49
CA PRO A 18 2.10 5.45 6.78
C PRO A 18 1.67 4.40 7.83
N GLY A 19 0.48 3.81 7.70
CA GLY A 19 -0.11 2.85 8.65
C GLY A 19 0.59 1.47 8.77
N LEU A 20 -0.08 0.52 9.44
CA LEU A 20 0.44 -0.86 9.58
C LEU A 20 0.40 -1.59 8.25
N PHE A 21 -0.78 -1.59 7.64
CA PHE A 21 -1.05 -2.17 6.35
C PHE A 21 -2.25 -1.47 5.73
N SER A 22 -2.38 -1.66 4.43
CA SER A 22 -3.55 -1.27 3.65
C SER A 22 -4.17 -2.50 3.01
N LEU A 23 -5.50 -2.49 2.93
CA LEU A 23 -6.32 -3.49 2.29
C LEU A 23 -7.10 -2.82 1.15
N SER A 24 -6.96 -3.37 -0.06
CA SER A 24 -7.79 -3.01 -1.21
C SER A 24 -8.57 -4.23 -1.67
N ILE A 25 -9.89 -4.10 -1.76
CA ILE A 25 -10.81 -5.16 -2.21
C ILE A 25 -11.88 -4.60 -3.14
N LEU A 26 -12.45 -5.48 -3.97
CA LEU A 26 -13.60 -5.17 -4.83
C LEU A 26 -13.31 -4.02 -5.82
N SER A 27 -12.08 -3.93 -6.34
CA SER A 27 -11.74 -2.91 -7.33
C SER A 27 -12.44 -3.22 -8.64
N THR A 28 -13.34 -2.35 -9.11
CA THR A 28 -14.15 -2.57 -10.33
C THR A 28 -13.44 -2.14 -11.62
N CYS A 29 -12.17 -1.78 -11.54
CA CYS A 29 -11.42 -1.25 -12.66
C CYS A 29 -9.91 -1.49 -12.46
N GLU A 30 -9.20 -1.69 -13.56
CA GLU A 30 -7.75 -1.78 -13.59
C GLU A 30 -7.09 -0.50 -13.09
N GLY A 31 -5.85 -0.64 -12.60
CA GLY A 31 -4.89 0.46 -12.48
C GLY A 31 -4.22 0.58 -11.12
N LEU A 32 -4.65 -0.15 -10.09
CA LEU A 32 -3.80 -0.36 -8.91
C LEU A 32 -2.55 -1.11 -9.37
N GLN A 33 -1.37 -0.63 -9.01
CA GLN A 33 -0.12 -1.33 -9.27
C GLN A 33 0.74 -1.36 -8.02
N LEU A 34 1.34 -2.51 -7.72
CA LEU A 34 2.31 -2.70 -6.65
C LEU A 34 3.70 -2.88 -7.24
N TYR A 35 4.72 -2.30 -6.61
CA TYR A 35 6.09 -2.41 -7.07
C TYR A 35 6.77 -3.62 -6.43
N ASP A 36 7.17 -4.57 -7.27
CA ASP A 36 8.02 -5.69 -6.91
C ASP A 36 9.47 -5.26 -6.91
N GLN A 37 10.02 -5.09 -5.71
CA GLN A 37 11.40 -4.66 -5.49
C GLN A 37 12.43 -5.72 -5.89
N LEU A 38 12.05 -7.01 -5.95
CA LEU A 38 12.97 -8.08 -6.34
C LEU A 38 13.16 -8.14 -7.85
N GLN A 39 12.09 -7.86 -8.60
CA GLN A 39 12.09 -7.92 -10.06
C GLN A 39 12.19 -6.54 -10.72
N ASP A 40 12.28 -5.47 -9.93
CA ASP A 40 12.29 -4.07 -10.38
C ASP A 40 11.16 -3.77 -11.37
N LYS A 41 9.94 -4.16 -11.02
CA LYS A 41 8.79 -4.02 -11.92
C LYS A 41 7.49 -3.70 -11.18
N TRP A 42 6.59 -3.02 -11.88
CA TRP A 42 5.22 -2.84 -11.43
C TRP A 42 4.38 -4.06 -11.80
N ILE A 43 3.54 -4.51 -10.87
CA ILE A 43 2.61 -5.62 -11.03
C ILE A 43 1.20 -5.06 -10.87
N ASP A 44 0.30 -5.46 -11.76
CA ASP A 44 -1.11 -5.07 -11.69
C ASP A 44 -1.82 -5.73 -10.51
N GLY A 45 -2.60 -4.94 -9.77
CA GLY A 45 -3.55 -5.43 -8.80
C GLY A 45 -4.78 -6.06 -9.46
N PRO A 46 -5.60 -6.79 -8.70
CA PRO A 46 -6.79 -7.45 -9.20
C PRO A 46 -7.85 -6.44 -9.66
N ASN A 47 -8.57 -6.82 -10.70
CA ASN A 47 -9.78 -6.17 -11.20
C ASN A 47 -10.95 -7.12 -11.01
N ASN A 48 -11.80 -6.86 -10.02
CA ASN A 48 -12.94 -7.70 -9.67
C ASN A 48 -14.06 -7.71 -10.74
N SER A 49 -13.95 -6.89 -11.79
CA SER A 49 -14.81 -7.03 -12.98
C SER A 49 -14.38 -8.19 -13.89
N GLU A 50 -13.16 -8.71 -13.75
CA GLU A 50 -12.70 -9.91 -14.45
C GLU A 50 -13.15 -11.16 -13.71
N VAL A 51 -13.69 -12.15 -14.44
CA VAL A 51 -14.25 -13.38 -13.86
C VAL A 51 -13.25 -14.13 -12.99
N GLU A 52 -11.99 -14.19 -13.41
CA GLU A 52 -10.92 -14.91 -12.71
C GLU A 52 -10.42 -14.18 -11.45
N GLN A 53 -10.79 -12.91 -11.26
CA GLN A 53 -10.26 -12.05 -10.20
C GLN A 53 -11.35 -11.50 -9.28
N ASN A 54 -12.61 -11.91 -9.47
CA ASN A 54 -13.79 -11.36 -8.79
C ASN A 54 -13.79 -11.50 -7.24
N ALA A 55 -12.94 -12.36 -6.69
CA ALA A 55 -12.82 -12.63 -5.26
C ALA A 55 -11.40 -12.42 -4.70
N ILE A 56 -10.54 -11.69 -5.41
CA ILE A 56 -9.17 -11.41 -4.96
C ILE A 56 -9.10 -10.04 -4.27
N GLY A 57 -8.45 -10.01 -3.12
CA GLY A 57 -8.07 -8.80 -2.41
C GLY A 57 -6.56 -8.68 -2.32
N VAL A 58 -6.05 -7.47 -2.13
CA VAL A 58 -4.62 -7.23 -1.91
C VAL A 58 -4.41 -6.54 -0.57
N ILE A 59 -3.43 -7.05 0.17
CA ILE A 59 -2.90 -6.45 1.38
C ILE A 59 -1.42 -6.12 1.16
N TRP A 60 -0.98 -4.96 1.62
CA TRP A 60 0.45 -4.61 1.66
C TRP A 60 0.77 -3.81 2.91
N LEU A 61 2.05 -3.83 3.29
CA LEU A 61 2.53 -3.21 4.53
C LEU A 61 2.77 -1.72 4.36
N GLY A 62 2.41 -0.93 5.37
CA GLY A 62 2.78 0.47 5.47
C GLY A 62 4.08 0.69 6.25
N GLU A 63 4.47 1.95 6.38
CA GLU A 63 5.71 2.39 7.04
C GLU A 63 5.80 1.92 8.49
N ALA A 64 4.69 1.98 9.23
CA ALA A 64 4.66 1.59 10.63
C ALA A 64 5.04 0.12 10.83
N ALA A 65 4.64 -0.78 9.92
CA ALA A 65 5.06 -2.19 9.98
C ALA A 65 6.58 -2.34 9.80
N SER A 66 7.18 -1.55 8.91
CA SER A 66 8.63 -1.56 8.72
C SER A 66 9.36 -1.09 9.96
N ILE A 67 8.91 0.02 10.57
CA ILE A 67 9.47 0.55 11.83
C ILE A 67 9.37 -0.47 12.96
N LEU A 68 8.18 -1.02 13.20
CA LEU A 68 7.94 -1.99 14.29
C LEU A 68 8.80 -3.24 14.15
N THR A 69 9.05 -3.67 12.92
CA THR A 69 9.82 -4.88 12.61
C THR A 69 11.31 -4.62 12.42
N LYS A 70 11.79 -3.41 12.71
CA LYS A 70 13.19 -2.98 12.49
C LYS A 70 13.64 -3.27 11.04
N ASN A 71 12.82 -2.86 10.07
CA ASN A 71 13.03 -3.05 8.63
C ASN A 71 13.11 -4.51 8.14
N ARG A 72 12.72 -5.50 8.96
CA ARG A 72 12.60 -6.90 8.53
C ARG A 72 11.51 -7.07 7.47
N PHE A 73 10.39 -6.37 7.62
CA PHE A 73 9.37 -6.29 6.58
C PHE A 73 9.43 -4.94 5.88
N LYS A 74 9.39 -4.95 4.54
CA LYS A 74 9.46 -3.73 3.72
C LYS A 74 8.06 -3.19 3.47
N CYS A 75 7.94 -1.87 3.37
CA CYS A 75 6.70 -1.22 2.95
C CYS A 75 6.36 -1.64 1.52
N GLY A 76 5.08 -1.89 1.25
CA GLY A 76 4.57 -2.04 -0.09
C GLY A 76 4.49 -0.68 -0.78
N THR A 77 5.29 -0.49 -1.83
CA THR A 77 5.16 0.69 -2.69
C THR A 77 4.07 0.41 -3.71
N HIS A 78 3.13 1.33 -3.85
CA HIS A 78 2.01 1.20 -4.78
C HIS A 78 1.75 2.52 -5.50
N ARG A 79 1.00 2.45 -6.59
CA ARG A 79 0.50 3.61 -7.35
C ARG A 79 -0.85 3.28 -7.97
N VAL A 80 -1.51 4.31 -8.49
CA VAL A 80 -2.75 4.14 -9.24
C VAL A 80 -2.65 4.80 -10.60
N VAL A 81 -2.55 4.02 -11.67
CA VAL A 81 -2.58 4.54 -13.04
C VAL A 81 -4.02 4.80 -13.48
N TYR A 82 -4.20 5.73 -14.43
CA TYR A 82 -5.49 5.96 -15.07
C TYR A 82 -5.95 4.71 -15.85
N PRO A 83 -7.27 4.46 -15.94
CA PRO A 83 -7.80 3.39 -16.76
C PRO A 83 -7.49 3.64 -18.24
N GLN A 84 -7.39 2.56 -19.02
CA GLN A 84 -7.14 2.65 -20.46
C GLN A 84 -8.35 3.25 -21.20
N VAL A 85 -9.54 3.02 -20.67
CA VAL A 85 -10.79 3.56 -21.21
C VAL A 85 -11.09 4.91 -20.56
N MET A 86 -11.14 5.96 -21.38
CA MET A 86 -11.53 7.31 -20.95
C MET A 86 -12.87 7.28 -20.22
N HIS A 87 -12.95 8.02 -19.10
CA HIS A 87 -14.14 8.16 -18.26
C HIS A 87 -14.67 6.87 -17.61
N LYS A 88 -13.90 5.76 -17.62
CA LYS A 88 -14.27 4.57 -16.86
C LYS A 88 -14.23 4.87 -15.36
N ALA A 89 -15.36 4.68 -14.69
CA ALA A 89 -15.45 4.84 -13.25
C ALA A 89 -14.76 3.68 -12.54
N ARG A 90 -14.06 3.99 -11.44
CA ARG A 90 -13.49 3.00 -10.53
C ARG A 90 -14.12 3.12 -9.16
N LEU A 91 -14.53 1.99 -8.60
CA LEU A 91 -14.87 1.83 -7.20
C LEU A 91 -13.92 0.81 -6.59
N THR A 92 -13.45 1.08 -5.37
CA THR A 92 -12.70 0.13 -4.54
C THR A 92 -13.01 0.42 -3.08
N ILE A 93 -12.93 -0.60 -2.23
CA ILE A 93 -12.88 -0.38 -0.77
C ILE A 93 -11.41 -0.35 -0.39
N TRP A 94 -10.98 0.76 0.20
CA TRP A 94 -9.62 0.98 0.67
C TRP A 94 -9.63 1.23 2.18
N GLN A 95 -9.02 0.32 2.94
CA GLN A 95 -8.86 0.48 4.38
C GLN A 95 -7.37 0.55 4.72
N GLU A 96 -6.95 1.70 5.24
CA GLU A 96 -5.64 1.85 5.88
C GLU A 96 -5.82 1.70 7.40
N ILE A 97 -5.02 0.85 8.05
CA ILE A 97 -5.00 0.77 9.51
C ILE A 97 -3.98 1.76 10.05
N CYS A 98 -4.46 2.91 10.52
CA CYS A 98 -3.64 3.91 11.20
C CYS A 98 -3.22 3.42 12.59
N THR A 99 -1.93 3.57 12.89
CA THR A 99 -1.29 2.93 14.03
C THR A 99 -0.92 3.89 15.16
N LYS A 100 -1.15 5.19 15.02
CA LYS A 100 -0.71 6.19 16.02
C LYS A 100 -1.14 5.80 17.45
N ALA A 101 -2.41 5.45 17.63
CA ALA A 101 -2.94 5.03 18.93
C ALA A 101 -2.39 3.68 19.46
N GLN A 102 -1.87 2.81 18.59
CA GLN A 102 -1.35 1.48 18.94
C GLN A 102 0.18 1.46 19.12
N ILE A 103 0.89 2.43 18.53
CA ILE A 103 2.35 2.48 18.51
C ILE A 103 2.91 3.39 19.62
N ASP A 104 2.23 4.48 19.97
CA ASP A 104 2.64 5.37 21.06
C ASP A 104 2.94 4.61 22.38
N PRO A 105 2.13 3.60 22.79
CA PRO A 105 2.44 2.79 23.97
C PRO A 105 3.66 1.85 23.81
N LEU A 106 3.96 1.41 22.60
CA LEU A 106 5.07 0.47 22.31
C LEU A 106 6.42 1.20 22.20
N ILE A 107 6.42 2.44 21.68
CA ILE A 107 7.61 3.29 21.61
C ILE A 107 7.95 3.85 22.99
N SER A 108 6.94 4.34 23.74
CA SER A 108 7.17 4.89 25.10
C SER A 108 7.74 3.87 26.08
N LYS A 109 7.35 2.59 26.00
CA LYS A 109 7.90 1.52 26.84
C LYS A 109 9.38 1.19 26.58
N LYS A 110 9.93 1.52 25.40
CA LYS A 110 11.37 1.29 25.12
C LYS A 110 12.29 2.28 25.84
N HIS A 111 11.80 3.42 26.30
CA HIS A 111 12.62 4.40 27.03
C HIS A 111 12.82 4.09 28.51
N ILE A 112 12.21 3.02 29.06
CA ILE A 112 12.28 2.67 30.49
C ILE A 112 13.31 1.55 30.78
N LEU A 113 13.98 0.98 29.76
CA LEU A 113 14.90 -0.17 29.95
C LEU A 113 16.41 0.17 29.88
N ILE A 114 16.81 1.41 30.16
CA ILE A 114 18.22 1.75 30.40
C ILE A 114 18.36 2.46 31.75
N SER A 115 18.12 1.71 32.82
CA SER A 115 18.65 1.99 34.14
C SER A 115 18.75 0.66 34.89
N ILE A 116 19.84 -0.05 34.64
CA ILE A 116 20.32 -1.13 35.51
C ILE A 116 21.49 -0.51 36.31
N PRO A 117 21.56 -0.72 37.64
CA PRO A 117 22.48 -0.04 38.56
C PRO A 117 23.96 -0.15 38.19
#